data_AF-A0AAV1D007-F1
#
_entry.id   AF-A0AAV1D007-F1
#
_cell.length_a   1.000
_cell.length_b   1.000
_cell.length_c   1.000
_cell.angle_alpha   90.00
_cell.angle_beta   90.00
_cell.angle_gamma   90.00
#
_symmetry.space_group_name_H-M   'P 1'
#
loop_
_entity.id
_entity.type
_entity.pdbx_description
1 polymer ?
#
loop_
_entity_poly.entity_id
_entity_poly.type
_entity_poly.pdbx_seq_one_letter_code
_entity_poly.pdbx_strand_id
1 'polypeptide(L)'
;MERWSGILKVLLHPDSTTFYRVAASLCLSPSSTSLTMPSANAIFFNGDHVEGTGDPVIERLSDLQNIAEILVSKFGSTVNAWVVDAPIFNGPFAVYKDFVPSINLNGEPKGYDATGFPASSSIVSLLANSLREANNAILPGQEGPSQAEPSTSLLHEPKTLLLGFSKGGVVLNQLLTEISSVESEPVRTVKQSKQAMNNGGQTFWKENEFVFIPSSKEDFLNSITEIHYVDVGLNTEGAYLTNKEIMDKFSDHLARRAFGIRFLLHGTPRQWCDNRRIWIQKEKNELFRLLKSVAQRNMGKLKIRERLYFANWPPSLQMHFEIIEKLDDLTGDYVIATVFDCTDNIAKVLRNSSEMMLCVSSELEKTPFVVLM
;
A
#
# COMPACT_ATOMS: atom_id res chain seq x y z
N MET A 1 4.91 -8.67 21.43
CA MET A 1 5.78 -7.48 21.41
C MET A 1 4.92 -6.32 21.87
N GLU A 2 5.41 -5.50 22.80
CA GLU A 2 4.70 -4.29 23.20
C GLU A 2 4.71 -3.27 22.05
N ARG A 3 3.75 -2.34 22.04
CA ARG A 3 3.61 -1.39 20.94
C ARG A 3 3.16 -0.03 21.44
N TRP A 4 3.68 1.01 20.80
CA TRP A 4 3.12 2.35 20.89
C TRP A 4 2.20 2.57 19.68
N SER A 5 1.04 3.16 19.91
CA SER A 5 0.10 3.53 18.84
C SER A 5 -0.39 4.96 19.04
N GLY A 6 -0.47 5.74 17.97
CA GLY A 6 -0.97 7.12 18.02
C GLY A 6 -1.09 7.77 16.66
N ILE A 7 -1.79 8.92 16.61
CA ILE A 7 -1.83 9.79 15.42
C ILE A 7 -0.83 10.93 15.61
N LEU A 8 0.08 11.04 14.66
CA LEU A 8 1.11 12.06 14.58
C LEU A 8 0.70 13.15 13.61
N LYS A 9 1.01 14.40 13.94
CA LYS A 9 0.87 15.55 13.04
C LYS A 9 2.26 15.98 12.60
N VAL A 10 2.57 15.79 11.32
CA VAL A 10 3.96 15.82 10.84
C VAL A 10 4.11 16.81 9.70
N LEU A 11 5.08 17.71 9.80
CA LEU A 11 5.50 18.54 8.67
C LEU A 11 6.43 17.75 7.77
N LEU A 12 6.20 17.79 6.46
CA LEU A 12 7.10 17.15 5.51
C LEU A 12 8.40 17.96 5.33
N HIS A 13 8.26 19.28 5.24
CA HIS A 13 9.37 20.23 5.16
C HIS A 13 9.21 21.28 6.26
N PRO A 14 10.31 21.82 6.82
CA PRO A 14 10.25 22.86 7.86
C PRO A 14 9.43 24.09 7.45
N ASP A 15 9.47 24.44 6.16
CA ASP A 15 8.77 25.60 5.60
C ASP A 15 7.33 25.28 5.15
N SER A 16 6.88 24.03 5.32
CA SER A 16 5.52 23.62 4.95
C SER A 16 4.50 24.23 5.92
N THR A 17 3.39 24.71 5.38
CA THR A 17 2.23 25.16 6.18
C THR A 17 1.19 24.07 6.38
N THR A 18 1.34 22.94 5.67
CA THR A 18 0.41 21.80 5.73
C THR A 18 1.04 20.62 6.45
N PHE A 19 0.25 19.99 7.31
CA PHE A 19 0.64 18.84 8.11
C PHE A 19 0.02 17.57 7.54
N TYR A 20 0.80 16.50 7.59
CA TYR A 20 0.32 15.15 7.42
C TYR A 20 -0.25 14.62 8.74
N ARG A 21 -1.34 13.87 8.66
CA ARG A 21 -1.77 12.99 9.74
C ARG A 21 -1.25 11.59 9.43
N VAL A 22 -0.46 11.05 10.35
CA VAL A 22 0.10 9.70 10.21
C VAL A 22 -0.29 8.91 11.45
N ALA A 23 -1.17 7.91 11.31
CA ALA A 23 -1.34 6.94 12.38
C ALA A 23 -0.18 5.95 12.33
N ALA A 24 0.49 5.79 13.45
CA ALA A 24 1.63 4.90 13.57
C ALA A 24 1.33 3.88 14.66
N SER A 25 1.67 2.62 14.39
CA SER A 25 1.78 1.57 15.39
C SER A 25 3.19 1.02 15.31
N LEU A 26 3.97 1.19 16.38
CA LEU A 26 5.41 0.95 16.40
C LEU A 26 5.78 -0.09 17.45
N CYS A 27 6.68 -1.00 17.08
CA CYS A 27 7.23 -2.02 17.95
C CYS A 27 8.03 -1.41 19.11
N LEU A 28 7.74 -1.84 20.34
CA LEU A 28 8.50 -1.51 21.55
C LEU A 28 9.23 -2.73 22.10
N SER A 29 10.42 -2.48 22.65
CA SER A 29 11.16 -3.44 23.47
C SER A 29 10.46 -3.60 24.83
N PRO A 30 10.09 -4.83 25.24
CA PRO A 30 9.46 -5.09 26.55
C PRO A 30 10.33 -4.70 27.75
N SER A 31 11.66 -4.62 27.57
CA SER A 31 12.59 -4.35 28.66
C SER A 31 12.87 -2.87 28.91
N SER A 32 12.79 -2.05 27.86
CA SER A 32 13.20 -0.63 27.89
C SER A 32 12.10 0.34 27.50
N THR A 33 10.94 -0.16 27.03
CA THR A 33 9.86 0.66 26.44
C THR A 33 10.34 1.58 25.31
N SER A 34 11.53 1.30 24.77
CA SER A 34 12.12 2.01 23.63
C SER A 34 11.68 1.33 22.34
N LEU A 35 11.70 2.08 21.23
CA LEU A 35 11.44 1.50 19.92
C LEU A 35 12.43 0.37 19.60
N THR A 36 11.94 -0.68 18.96
CA THR A 36 12.72 -1.86 18.58
C THR A 36 12.61 -2.14 17.09
N MET A 37 13.56 -2.89 16.55
CA MET A 37 13.65 -3.17 15.12
C MET A 37 12.48 -4.06 14.67
N PRO A 38 11.63 -3.59 13.73
CA PRO A 38 10.54 -4.37 13.18
C PRO A 38 11.06 -5.36 12.12
N SER A 39 10.28 -6.38 11.81
CA SER A 39 10.55 -7.26 10.66
C SER A 39 10.29 -6.55 9.33
N ALA A 40 9.38 -5.57 9.33
CA ALA A 40 9.03 -4.76 8.17
C ALA A 40 8.28 -3.47 8.56
N ASN A 41 8.18 -2.53 7.63
CA ASN A 41 7.32 -1.35 7.68
C ASN A 41 6.19 -1.50 6.65
N ALA A 42 4.95 -1.57 7.10
CA ALA A 42 3.76 -1.49 6.27
C ALA A 42 3.30 -0.03 6.17
N ILE A 43 3.31 0.53 4.97
CA ILE A 43 2.96 1.92 4.70
C ILE A 43 1.69 1.94 3.85
N PHE A 44 0.63 2.51 4.38
CA PHE A 44 -0.68 2.58 3.77
C PHE A 44 -1.04 4.03 3.46
N PHE A 45 -1.26 4.34 2.19
CA PHE A 45 -1.76 5.64 1.74
C PHE A 45 -3.27 5.59 1.61
N ASN A 46 -3.94 6.49 2.36
CA ASN A 46 -5.39 6.54 2.40
C ASN A 46 -6.00 7.12 1.11
N GLY A 47 -7.30 6.94 0.97
CA GLY A 47 -8.11 7.37 -0.15
C GLY A 47 -8.75 8.74 0.01
N ASP A 48 -9.74 8.96 -0.85
CA ASP A 48 -10.72 10.02 -0.66
C ASP A 48 -11.48 9.83 0.66
N HIS A 49 -11.80 10.95 1.31
CA HIS A 49 -12.58 10.94 2.54
C HIS A 49 -14.06 10.74 2.24
N VAL A 50 -14.66 9.85 3.01
CA VAL A 50 -16.11 9.69 3.07
C VAL A 50 -16.47 9.68 4.56
N GLU A 51 -16.91 10.82 5.05
CA GLU A 51 -17.31 11.03 6.45
C GLU A 51 -18.81 11.29 6.55
N GLY A 52 -19.39 11.01 7.73
CA GLY A 52 -20.78 11.35 8.03
C GLY A 52 -21.78 10.50 7.24
N THR A 53 -21.38 9.29 6.84
CA THR A 53 -22.23 8.34 6.13
C THR A 53 -23.29 7.73 7.05
N GLY A 54 -22.99 7.65 8.35
CA GLY A 54 -23.77 6.89 9.32
C GLY A 54 -23.61 5.36 9.20
N ASP A 55 -22.80 4.89 8.25
CA ASP A 55 -22.48 3.47 8.08
C ASP A 55 -21.32 3.09 9.01
N PRO A 56 -21.56 2.23 10.02
CA PRO A 56 -20.54 1.92 11.04
C PRO A 56 -19.30 1.22 10.45
N VAL A 57 -19.42 0.55 9.30
CA VAL A 57 -18.28 -0.09 8.64
C VAL A 57 -17.40 0.97 7.97
N ILE A 58 -18.02 1.93 7.28
CA ILE A 58 -17.28 3.03 6.64
C ILE A 58 -16.60 3.89 7.69
N GLU A 59 -17.32 4.37 8.71
CA GLU A 59 -16.74 5.25 9.73
C GLU A 59 -15.55 4.57 10.45
N ARG A 60 -15.68 3.28 10.78
CA ARG A 60 -14.59 2.50 11.39
C ARG A 60 -13.39 2.33 10.46
N LEU A 61 -13.62 2.11 9.17
CA LEU A 61 -12.56 1.88 8.17
C LEU A 61 -12.06 3.16 7.51
N SER A 62 -12.60 4.31 7.90
CA SER A 62 -12.03 5.65 7.67
C SER A 62 -11.10 6.10 8.81
N ASP A 63 -11.19 5.48 10.00
CA ASP A 63 -10.32 5.81 11.12
C ASP A 63 -8.89 5.28 10.93
N LEU A 64 -7.91 6.18 11.01
CA LEU A 64 -6.51 5.89 10.72
C LEU A 64 -5.89 4.91 11.73
N GLN A 65 -6.26 4.97 13.02
CA GLN A 65 -5.71 4.07 14.04
C GLN A 65 -6.26 2.65 13.86
N ASN A 66 -7.56 2.53 13.60
CA ASN A 66 -8.18 1.25 13.32
C ASN A 66 -7.57 0.60 12.06
N ILE A 67 -7.28 1.37 11.00
CA ILE A 67 -6.53 0.83 9.83
C ILE A 67 -5.14 0.35 10.27
N ALA A 68 -4.40 1.10 11.09
CA ALA A 68 -3.08 0.69 11.56
C ALA A 68 -3.13 -0.63 12.35
N GLU A 69 -4.14 -0.81 13.21
CA GLU A 69 -4.39 -2.06 13.94
C GLU A 69 -4.71 -3.23 13.01
N ILE A 70 -5.53 -3.01 11.99
CA ILE A 70 -5.81 -4.01 10.95
C ILE A 70 -4.50 -4.43 10.27
N LEU A 71 -3.64 -3.48 9.87
CA LEU A 71 -2.36 -3.79 9.22
C LEU A 71 -1.45 -4.65 10.12
N VAL A 72 -1.35 -4.33 11.42
CA VAL A 72 -0.57 -5.13 12.37
C VAL A 72 -1.17 -6.53 12.51
N SER A 73 -2.49 -6.66 12.58
CA SER A 73 -3.16 -7.95 12.63
C SER A 73 -2.94 -8.79 11.37
N LYS A 74 -2.79 -8.14 10.20
CA LYS A 74 -2.61 -8.78 8.90
C LYS A 74 -1.17 -9.23 8.66
N PHE A 75 -0.23 -8.34 8.89
CA PHE A 75 1.18 -8.54 8.53
C PHE A 75 2.04 -9.02 9.70
N GLY A 76 1.47 -9.09 10.90
CA GLY A 76 2.08 -9.70 12.08
C GLY A 76 2.55 -8.68 13.12
N SER A 77 2.63 -9.13 14.37
CA SER A 77 2.91 -8.28 15.53
C SER A 77 4.31 -7.65 15.56
N THR A 78 5.22 -8.07 14.67
CA THR A 78 6.59 -7.55 14.55
C THR A 78 6.73 -6.49 13.45
N VAL A 79 5.65 -6.17 12.72
CA VAL A 79 5.64 -5.14 11.67
C VAL A 79 5.28 -3.79 12.26
N ASN A 80 5.95 -2.72 11.84
CA ASN A 80 5.49 -1.36 12.08
C ASN A 80 4.43 -0.97 11.05
N ALA A 81 3.35 -0.33 11.47
CA ALA A 81 2.31 0.16 10.58
C ALA A 81 2.30 1.69 10.54
N TRP A 82 2.23 2.24 9.33
CA TRP A 82 2.19 3.68 9.04
C TRP A 82 1.02 3.95 8.11
N VAL A 83 -0.05 4.58 8.61
CA VAL A 83 -1.23 4.96 7.81
C VAL A 83 -1.17 6.45 7.55
N VAL A 84 -0.90 6.81 6.31
CA VAL A 84 -0.69 8.18 5.84
C VAL A 84 -2.00 8.71 5.25
N ASP A 85 -2.52 9.76 5.85
CA ASP A 85 -3.64 10.54 5.32
C ASP A 85 -3.11 11.61 4.34
N ALA A 86 -3.95 12.05 3.39
CA ALA A 86 -3.55 13.17 2.53
C ALA A 86 -3.44 14.46 3.36
N PRO A 87 -2.51 15.37 3.03
CA PRO A 87 -2.31 16.59 3.79
C PRO A 87 -3.39 17.64 3.50
N ILE A 88 -4.05 17.51 2.35
CA ILE A 88 -5.02 18.45 1.80
C ILE A 88 -6.13 17.65 1.11
N PHE A 89 -7.36 18.13 1.25
CA PHE A 89 -8.52 17.62 0.55
C PHE A 89 -9.22 18.76 -0.20
N ASN A 90 -9.71 18.48 -1.40
CA ASN A 90 -10.65 19.35 -2.10
C ASN A 90 -12.05 18.72 -2.03
N GLY A 91 -12.87 19.14 -1.08
CA GLY A 91 -14.06 18.38 -0.71
C GLY A 91 -13.64 17.00 -0.18
N PRO A 92 -14.18 15.89 -0.72
CA PRO A 92 -13.76 14.54 -0.31
C PRO A 92 -12.44 14.09 -0.96
N PHE A 93 -11.93 14.82 -1.96
CA PHE A 93 -10.85 14.33 -2.81
C PHE A 93 -9.48 14.54 -2.19
N ALA A 94 -8.74 13.45 -1.94
CA ALA A 94 -7.39 13.48 -1.40
C ALA A 94 -6.38 14.07 -2.39
N VAL A 95 -5.41 14.86 -1.91
CA VAL A 95 -4.43 15.55 -2.78
C VAL A 95 -3.00 15.27 -2.31
N TYR A 96 -2.33 14.32 -2.97
CA TYR A 96 -0.95 13.91 -2.66
C TYR A 96 0.13 14.68 -3.43
N LYS A 97 0.07 16.02 -3.44
CA LYS A 97 0.94 16.87 -4.28
C LYS A 97 2.44 16.72 -4.02
N ASP A 98 2.82 16.42 -2.77
CA ASP A 98 4.24 16.30 -2.39
C ASP A 98 4.84 14.96 -2.83
N PHE A 99 3.98 13.97 -3.13
CA PHE A 99 4.40 12.69 -3.69
C PHE A 99 4.24 12.67 -5.21
N VAL A 100 3.12 13.18 -5.72
CA VAL A 100 2.77 13.23 -7.14
C VAL A 100 2.65 14.70 -7.58
N PRO A 101 3.72 15.31 -8.11
CA PRO A 101 3.73 16.75 -8.38
C PRO A 101 2.75 17.17 -9.48
N SER A 102 2.52 16.30 -10.46
CA SER A 102 1.69 16.57 -11.63
C SER A 102 0.24 16.11 -11.42
N ILE A 103 -0.49 16.83 -10.55
CA ILE A 103 -1.91 16.56 -10.25
C ILE A 103 -2.80 17.79 -10.48
N ASN A 104 -4.10 17.58 -10.62
CA ASN A 104 -5.11 18.65 -10.63
C ASN A 104 -5.60 18.98 -9.20
N LEU A 105 -6.56 19.91 -9.10
CA LEU A 105 -7.12 20.36 -7.81
C LEU A 105 -7.84 19.25 -7.01
N ASN A 106 -8.29 18.18 -7.67
CA ASN A 106 -8.95 17.02 -7.05
C ASN A 106 -7.97 15.85 -6.83
N GLY A 107 -6.67 16.11 -6.98
CA GLY A 107 -5.64 15.09 -6.82
C GLY A 107 -5.58 14.06 -7.94
N GLU A 108 -6.22 14.31 -9.08
CA GLU A 108 -6.11 13.41 -10.24
C GLU A 108 -4.78 13.64 -10.97
N PRO A 109 -4.03 12.58 -11.31
CA PRO A 109 -2.74 12.67 -11.96
C PRO A 109 -2.89 13.08 -13.44
N LYS A 110 -2.01 13.97 -13.89
CA LYS A 110 -1.83 14.27 -15.32
C LYS A 110 -0.75 13.38 -15.95
N GLY A 111 0.05 12.74 -15.11
CA GLY A 111 1.17 11.86 -15.47
C GLY A 111 2.03 11.57 -14.25
N TYR A 112 2.94 10.64 -14.41
CA TYR A 112 3.91 10.25 -13.38
C TYR A 112 5.32 10.55 -13.89
N ASP A 113 6.14 11.16 -13.04
CA ASP A 113 7.47 11.64 -13.40
C ASP A 113 8.45 11.34 -12.27
N ALA A 114 9.47 10.54 -12.55
CA ALA A 114 10.49 10.17 -11.57
C ALA A 114 11.52 11.27 -11.30
N THR A 115 11.50 12.38 -12.05
CA THR A 115 12.48 13.46 -11.90
C THR A 115 12.48 14.01 -10.47
N GLY A 116 13.63 13.91 -9.80
CA GLY A 116 13.78 14.36 -8.42
C GLY A 116 13.22 13.39 -7.36
N PHE A 117 12.68 12.23 -7.76
CA PHE A 117 12.19 11.18 -6.85
C PHE A 117 11.21 11.71 -5.78
N PRO A 118 10.13 12.39 -6.19
CA PRO A 118 9.26 13.11 -5.27
C PRO A 118 8.58 12.19 -4.25
N ALA A 119 8.08 11.02 -4.64
CA ALA A 119 7.38 10.14 -3.71
C ALA A 119 8.34 9.47 -2.72
N SER A 120 9.42 8.85 -3.18
CA SER A 120 10.36 8.16 -2.27
C SER A 120 11.07 9.12 -1.31
N SER A 121 11.50 10.29 -1.78
CA SER A 121 12.13 11.31 -0.93
C SER A 121 11.17 11.86 0.11
N SER A 122 9.91 12.11 -0.28
CA SER A 122 8.86 12.55 0.63
C SER A 122 8.52 11.48 1.66
N ILE A 123 8.45 10.20 1.29
CA ILE A 123 8.18 9.11 2.25
C ILE A 123 9.30 9.00 3.28
N VAL A 124 10.57 9.01 2.86
CA VAL A 124 11.71 8.96 3.79
C VAL A 124 11.66 10.12 4.78
N SER A 125 11.41 11.33 4.29
CA SER A 125 11.29 12.52 5.14
C SER A 125 10.09 12.42 6.10
N LEU A 126 8.94 11.95 5.61
CA LEU A 126 7.73 11.79 6.41
C LEU A 126 7.92 10.74 7.51
N LEU A 127 8.52 9.59 7.21
CA LEU A 127 8.80 8.54 8.18
C LEU A 127 9.80 9.02 9.23
N ALA A 128 10.87 9.71 8.83
CA ALA A 128 11.87 10.25 9.75
C ALA A 128 11.26 11.28 10.72
N ASN A 129 10.45 12.21 10.20
CA ASN A 129 9.79 13.21 11.01
C ASN A 129 8.72 12.57 11.92
N SER A 130 7.95 11.59 11.40
CA SER A 130 6.98 10.84 12.21
C SER A 130 7.67 10.10 13.36
N LEU A 131 8.81 9.48 13.09
CA LEU A 131 9.56 8.74 14.09
C LEU A 131 10.13 9.63 15.19
N ARG A 132 10.55 10.85 14.84
CA ARG A 132 10.93 11.88 15.82
C ARG A 132 9.75 12.26 16.72
N GLU A 133 8.60 12.55 16.14
CA GLU A 133 7.39 12.89 16.91
C GLU A 133 6.95 11.71 17.82
N ALA A 134 7.01 10.47 17.33
CA ALA A 134 6.71 9.29 18.12
C ALA A 134 7.68 9.13 19.30
N ASN A 135 8.99 9.29 19.09
CA ASN A 135 9.99 9.23 20.16
C ASN A 135 9.73 10.28 21.23
N ASN A 136 9.41 11.51 20.84
CA ASN A 136 9.07 12.59 21.77
C ASN A 136 7.81 12.25 22.61
N ALA A 137 6.85 11.56 22.00
CA ALA A 137 5.63 11.12 22.68
C ALA A 137 5.87 9.93 23.63
N ILE A 138 6.79 9.02 23.32
CA ILE A 138 7.12 7.85 24.14
C ILE A 138 8.00 8.24 25.34
N LEU A 139 8.97 9.14 25.15
CA LEU A 139 9.93 9.58 26.18
C LEU A 139 9.90 11.12 26.36
N PRO A 140 8.80 11.69 26.88
CA PRO A 140 8.70 13.13 27.08
C PRO A 140 9.72 13.62 28.12
N GLY A 141 10.62 14.52 27.71
CA GLY A 141 11.56 15.20 28.62
C GLY A 141 12.99 14.65 28.67
N GLN A 142 13.37 13.68 27.82
CA GLN A 142 14.77 13.32 27.58
C GLN A 142 15.32 14.03 26.34
N GLU A 143 15.70 15.31 26.47
CA GLU A 143 16.65 15.92 25.53
C GLU A 143 18.06 15.37 25.83
N GLY A 144 18.35 14.17 25.36
CA GLY A 144 19.65 13.53 25.55
C GLY A 144 19.79 12.25 24.73
N PRO A 145 20.99 11.94 24.20
CA PRO A 145 21.17 10.83 23.30
C PRO A 145 20.93 9.51 24.04
N SER A 146 19.83 8.84 23.70
CA SER A 146 19.60 7.46 24.09
C SER A 146 20.65 6.61 23.37
N GLN A 147 21.62 6.09 24.12
CA GLN A 147 22.59 5.15 23.57
C GLN A 147 21.88 3.83 23.30
N ALA A 148 21.53 3.60 22.04
CA ALA A 148 21.25 2.26 21.57
C ALA A 148 22.56 1.46 21.63
N GLU A 149 22.60 0.39 22.43
CA GLU A 149 23.75 -0.51 22.44
C GLU A 149 23.92 -1.15 21.04
N PRO A 150 25.15 -1.20 20.50
CA PRO A 150 25.40 -1.78 19.20
C PRO A 150 25.25 -3.30 19.31
N SER A 151 24.06 -3.78 18.98
CA SER A 151 23.79 -5.20 18.85
C SER A 151 24.48 -5.69 17.57
N THR A 152 25.64 -6.33 17.71
CA THR A 152 26.34 -7.01 16.63
C THR A 152 25.59 -8.29 16.26
N SER A 153 24.51 -8.14 15.51
CA SER A 153 23.94 -9.20 14.70
C SER A 153 23.92 -8.69 13.26
N LEU A 154 23.99 -9.58 12.28
CA LEU A 154 23.83 -9.23 10.87
C LEU A 154 22.42 -8.62 10.70
N LEU A 155 22.27 -7.31 10.89
CA LEU A 155 20.99 -6.63 10.89
C LEU A 155 20.42 -6.72 9.46
N HIS A 156 19.41 -7.57 9.27
CA HIS A 156 18.57 -7.49 8.09
C HIS A 156 17.77 -6.20 8.18
N GLU A 157 17.99 -5.29 7.23
CA GLU A 157 17.17 -4.09 7.08
C GLU A 157 15.69 -4.47 6.98
N PRO A 158 14.79 -3.78 7.71
CA PRO A 158 13.36 -4.05 7.64
C PRO A 158 12.85 -3.89 6.20
N LYS A 159 12.04 -4.86 5.78
CA LYS A 159 11.37 -4.80 4.48
C LYS A 159 10.31 -3.71 4.47
N THR A 160 9.94 -3.23 3.29
CA THR A 160 8.81 -2.30 3.11
C THR A 160 7.66 -2.98 2.36
N LEU A 161 6.45 -2.83 2.89
CA LEU A 161 5.19 -3.20 2.25
C LEU A 161 4.42 -1.92 1.95
N LEU A 162 4.04 -1.71 0.69
CA LEU A 162 3.31 -0.52 0.27
C LEU A 162 1.87 -0.87 -0.03
N LEU A 163 0.93 -0.09 0.50
CA LEU A 163 -0.48 -0.22 0.24
C LEU A 163 -1.03 1.14 -0.19
N GLY A 164 -1.78 1.16 -1.29
CA GLY A 164 -2.44 2.36 -1.81
C GLY A 164 -3.92 2.07 -1.90
N PHE A 165 -4.71 2.70 -1.03
CA PHE A 165 -6.15 2.53 -0.99
C PHE A 165 -6.86 3.63 -1.77
N SER A 166 -7.79 3.27 -2.66
CA SER A 166 -8.58 4.24 -3.42
C SER A 166 -7.66 5.24 -4.15
N LYS A 167 -7.70 6.54 -3.80
CA LYS A 167 -6.80 7.55 -4.36
C LYS A 167 -5.33 7.39 -3.94
N GLY A 168 -5.02 6.73 -2.83
CA GLY A 168 -3.65 6.40 -2.43
C GLY A 168 -2.87 5.57 -3.46
N GLY A 169 -3.57 4.91 -4.39
CA GLY A 169 -2.94 4.21 -5.52
C GLY A 169 -2.10 5.10 -6.44
N VAL A 170 -2.36 6.41 -6.49
CA VAL A 170 -1.54 7.33 -7.30
C VAL A 170 -0.12 7.46 -6.77
N VAL A 171 0.07 7.36 -5.46
CA VAL A 171 1.40 7.35 -4.83
C VAL A 171 2.16 6.09 -5.24
N LEU A 172 1.48 4.95 -5.33
CA LEU A 172 2.10 3.70 -5.79
C LEU A 172 2.52 3.77 -7.27
N ASN A 173 1.70 4.36 -8.13
CA ASN A 173 2.05 4.57 -9.53
C ASN A 173 3.30 5.47 -9.67
N GLN A 174 3.37 6.53 -8.87
CA GLN A 174 4.53 7.41 -8.85
C GLN A 174 5.79 6.69 -8.34
N LEU A 175 5.67 5.91 -7.26
CA LEU A 175 6.78 5.08 -6.76
C LEU A 175 7.25 4.06 -7.77
N LEU A 176 6.35 3.39 -8.49
CA LEU A 176 6.74 2.44 -9.53
C LEU A 176 7.49 3.11 -10.69
N THR A 177 7.10 4.35 -11.01
CA THR A 177 7.81 5.20 -11.98
C THR A 177 9.22 5.55 -11.48
N GLU A 178 9.37 5.82 -10.19
CA GLU A 178 10.66 6.08 -9.54
C GLU A 178 11.56 4.85 -9.46
N ILE A 179 11.04 3.68 -9.08
CA ILE A 179 11.79 2.41 -9.08
C ILE A 179 12.38 2.15 -10.48
N SER A 180 11.59 2.45 -11.51
CA SER A 180 11.98 2.28 -12.91
C SER A 180 13.07 3.26 -13.37
N SER A 181 13.34 4.31 -12.59
CA SER A 181 14.34 5.34 -12.89
C SER A 181 15.59 5.24 -12.01
N VAL A 182 15.67 4.24 -11.13
CA VAL A 182 16.87 3.99 -10.32
C VAL A 182 18.00 3.51 -11.23
N GLU A 183 18.95 4.40 -11.46
CA GLU A 183 20.16 4.12 -12.25
C GLU A 183 20.96 2.97 -11.63
N SER A 184 21.65 2.23 -12.49
CA SER A 184 22.66 1.28 -12.06
C SER A 184 23.92 2.06 -11.65
N GLU A 185 23.98 2.53 -10.41
CA GLU A 185 25.30 2.86 -9.87
C GLU A 185 26.14 1.56 -9.90
N PRO A 186 27.30 1.53 -10.55
CA PRO A 186 28.20 0.39 -10.47
C PRO A 186 28.54 0.19 -9.00
N VAL A 187 28.47 -1.06 -8.53
CA VAL A 187 28.77 -1.49 -7.16
C VAL A 187 29.98 -0.72 -6.64
N ARG A 188 29.74 0.34 -5.86
CA ARG A 188 30.79 0.95 -5.07
C ARG A 188 31.07 -0.09 -4.01
N THR A 189 32.17 -0.81 -4.20
CA THR A 189 32.83 -1.56 -3.13
C THR A 189 32.76 -0.68 -1.89
N VAL A 190 32.10 -1.15 -0.84
CA VAL A 190 32.05 -0.49 0.47
C VAL A 190 33.49 -0.36 0.95
N LYS A 191 34.16 0.72 0.52
CA LYS A 191 35.37 1.21 1.13
C LYS A 191 34.91 2.27 2.09
N GLN A 192 35.08 1.94 3.36
CA GLN A 192 35.06 2.88 4.46
C GLN A 192 35.75 4.18 4.02
N SER A 193 34.98 5.25 3.87
CA SER A 193 35.52 6.61 3.82
C SER A 193 34.85 7.41 4.93
N LYS A 194 35.27 7.12 6.16
CA LYS A 194 35.30 8.14 7.21
C LYS A 194 36.38 9.13 6.83
N GLN A 195 36.03 10.18 6.10
CA GLN A 195 36.82 11.39 6.06
C GLN A 195 35.89 12.59 6.08
N ALA A 196 35.81 13.18 7.28
CA ALA A 196 35.18 14.46 7.53
C ALA A 196 35.93 15.56 6.78
N MET A 197 35.19 16.41 6.09
CA MET A 197 35.69 17.70 5.64
C MET A 197 34.68 18.77 6.03
N ASN A 198 35.10 19.59 7.00
CA ASN A 198 34.40 20.77 7.48
C ASN A 198 34.14 21.75 6.33
N ASN A 199 32.89 22.20 6.17
CA ASN A 199 32.59 23.60 5.88
C ASN A 199 31.09 23.90 6.10
N GLY A 200 30.84 24.74 7.11
CA GLY A 200 29.78 25.75 7.16
C GLY A 200 28.32 25.34 6.91
N GLY A 201 27.57 25.18 8.00
CA GLY A 201 26.16 25.59 8.05
C GLY A 201 25.14 24.63 7.43
N GLN A 202 25.05 23.41 7.95
CA GLN A 202 23.82 22.60 7.89
C GLN A 202 23.84 21.62 9.07
N THR A 203 22.75 21.54 9.81
CA THR A 203 22.54 20.61 10.93
C THR A 203 22.55 19.17 10.42
N PHE A 204 23.75 18.58 10.35
CA PHE A 204 23.98 17.18 10.04
C PHE A 204 23.63 16.35 11.28
N TRP A 205 22.42 15.79 11.32
CA TRP A 205 21.99 14.88 12.37
C TRP A 205 22.75 13.54 12.23
N LYS A 206 23.14 12.93 13.36
CA LYS A 206 23.98 11.72 13.38
C LYS A 206 23.32 10.57 12.60
N GLU A 207 24.08 9.93 11.72
CA GLU A 207 23.71 8.80 10.84
C GLU A 207 23.12 7.54 11.53
N ASN A 208 22.87 7.55 12.84
CA ASN A 208 22.51 6.35 13.63
C ASN A 208 21.19 6.46 14.41
N GLU A 209 20.38 7.52 14.25
CA GLU A 209 19.26 7.76 15.16
C GLU A 209 17.99 6.93 14.82
N PHE A 210 17.89 6.37 13.61
CA PHE A 210 16.69 5.66 13.16
C PHE A 210 17.00 4.39 12.36
N VAL A 211 17.58 3.38 13.03
CA VAL A 211 18.10 2.14 12.40
C VAL A 211 17.03 1.29 11.68
N PHE A 212 15.73 1.58 11.83
CA PHE A 212 14.65 0.74 11.30
C PHE A 212 13.70 1.39 10.29
N ILE A 213 13.97 2.62 9.86
CA ILE A 213 13.36 3.20 8.66
C ILE A 213 14.45 3.48 7.63
N PRO A 214 14.15 3.46 6.32
CA PRO A 214 15.14 3.80 5.31
C PRO A 214 15.64 5.25 5.48
N SER A 215 16.96 5.45 5.40
CA SER A 215 17.61 6.76 5.57
C SER A 215 17.77 7.53 4.26
N SER A 216 17.68 6.85 3.12
CA SER A 216 17.72 7.43 1.79
C SER A 216 16.58 6.90 0.92
N LYS A 217 16.29 7.62 -0.17
CA LYS A 217 15.31 7.19 -1.19
C LYS A 217 15.76 5.89 -1.87
N GLU A 218 17.06 5.70 -2.10
CA GLU A 218 17.60 4.47 -2.68
C GLU A 218 17.36 3.27 -1.74
N ASP A 219 17.66 3.43 -0.45
CA ASP A 219 17.43 2.38 0.55
C ASP A 219 15.94 2.08 0.66
N PHE A 220 15.10 3.12 0.63
CA PHE A 220 13.65 2.97 0.64
C PHE A 220 13.18 2.13 -0.56
N LEU A 221 13.53 2.52 -1.78
CA LEU A 221 13.12 1.81 -2.99
C LEU A 221 13.65 0.36 -3.01
N ASN A 222 14.88 0.14 -2.53
CA ASN A 222 15.50 -1.18 -2.41
C ASN A 222 14.92 -2.04 -1.28
N SER A 223 14.24 -1.45 -0.30
CA SER A 223 13.58 -2.18 0.79
C SER A 223 12.17 -2.70 0.40
N ILE A 224 11.56 -2.17 -0.66
CA ILE A 224 10.18 -2.53 -1.06
C ILE A 224 10.13 -3.99 -1.50
N THR A 225 9.33 -4.81 -0.82
CA THR A 225 9.12 -6.23 -1.17
C THR A 225 7.69 -6.54 -1.57
N GLU A 226 6.73 -5.68 -1.24
CA GLU A 226 5.31 -5.85 -1.57
C GLU A 226 4.67 -4.54 -1.98
N ILE A 227 3.80 -4.60 -2.99
CA ILE A 227 3.01 -3.47 -3.48
C ILE A 227 1.55 -3.95 -3.63
N HIS A 228 0.65 -3.36 -2.85
CA HIS A 228 -0.77 -3.68 -2.78
C HIS A 228 -1.59 -2.51 -3.30
N TYR A 229 -2.22 -2.69 -4.46
CA TYR A 229 -3.28 -1.79 -4.91
C TYR A 229 -4.58 -2.23 -4.25
N VAL A 230 -5.16 -1.40 -3.38
CA VAL A 230 -6.35 -1.73 -2.61
C VAL A 230 -7.53 -0.91 -3.10
N ASP A 231 -8.40 -1.54 -3.88
CA ASP A 231 -9.60 -0.95 -4.49
C ASP A 231 -9.35 0.45 -5.09
N VAL A 232 -8.23 0.56 -5.80
CA VAL A 232 -7.78 1.82 -6.41
C VAL A 232 -8.76 2.24 -7.51
N GLY A 233 -9.14 3.51 -7.46
CA GLY A 233 -10.02 4.12 -8.43
C GLY A 233 -9.92 5.64 -8.43
N LEU A 234 -10.15 6.22 -9.59
CA LEU A 234 -10.08 7.66 -9.85
C LEU A 234 -11.30 8.12 -10.64
N ASN A 235 -11.52 9.43 -10.74
CA ASN A 235 -12.58 9.99 -11.59
C ASN A 235 -12.10 10.27 -13.02
N THR A 236 -10.82 10.04 -13.31
CA THR A 236 -10.20 10.12 -14.63
C THR A 236 -9.27 8.93 -14.87
N GLU A 237 -8.75 8.81 -16.09
CA GLU A 237 -7.64 7.89 -16.40
C GLU A 237 -6.41 8.16 -15.50
N GLY A 238 -5.55 7.15 -15.37
CA GLY A 238 -4.35 7.16 -14.55
C GLY A 238 -4.48 6.43 -13.21
N ALA A 239 -5.51 5.61 -13.01
CA ALA A 239 -5.69 4.82 -11.79
C ALA A 239 -4.61 3.73 -11.67
N TYR A 240 -4.18 3.16 -12.80
CA TYR A 240 -3.09 2.18 -12.86
C TYR A 240 -2.09 2.53 -13.97
N LEU A 241 -0.81 2.22 -13.75
CA LEU A 241 0.22 2.43 -14.78
C LEU A 241 0.06 1.49 -15.97
N THR A 242 -0.04 2.06 -17.16
CA THR A 242 -0.15 1.35 -18.44
C THR A 242 1.05 1.58 -19.37
N ASN A 243 2.06 2.32 -18.90
CA ASN A 243 3.24 2.64 -19.71
C ASN A 243 4.20 1.44 -19.78
N LYS A 244 4.36 0.88 -20.99
CA LYS A 244 5.24 -0.26 -21.25
C LYS A 244 6.72 0.07 -21.00
N GLU A 245 7.19 1.26 -21.36
CA GLU A 245 8.59 1.66 -21.19
C GLU A 245 8.98 1.69 -19.70
N ILE A 246 8.09 2.21 -18.86
CA ILE A 246 8.27 2.18 -17.39
C ILE A 246 8.38 0.74 -16.91
N MET A 247 7.50 -0.16 -17.38
CA MET A 247 7.51 -1.58 -16.98
C MET A 247 8.74 -2.33 -17.48
N ASP A 248 9.28 -1.97 -18.64
CA ASP A 248 10.53 -2.53 -19.15
C ASP A 248 11.72 -2.10 -18.30
N LYS A 249 11.82 -0.82 -17.92
CA LYS A 249 12.85 -0.34 -16.99
C LYS A 249 12.69 -0.93 -15.58
N PHE A 250 11.46 -1.09 -15.10
CA PHE A 250 11.16 -1.80 -13.85
C PHE A 250 11.67 -3.25 -13.88
N SER A 251 11.47 -3.95 -15.00
CA SER A 251 12.00 -5.29 -15.22
C SER A 251 13.53 -5.33 -15.09
N ASP A 252 14.23 -4.38 -15.72
CA ASP A 252 15.70 -4.31 -15.67
C ASP A 252 16.22 -3.97 -14.27
N HIS A 253 15.48 -3.14 -13.53
CA HIS A 253 15.76 -2.90 -12.13
C HIS A 253 15.58 -4.18 -11.29
N LEU A 254 14.45 -4.87 -11.44
CA LEU A 254 14.15 -6.09 -10.70
C LEU A 254 15.18 -7.21 -10.95
N ALA A 255 15.67 -7.34 -12.19
CA ALA A 255 16.71 -8.30 -12.55
C ALA A 255 17.99 -8.14 -11.71
N ARG A 256 18.30 -6.91 -11.29
CA ARG A 256 19.48 -6.58 -10.47
C ARG A 256 19.27 -6.71 -8.97
N ARG A 257 18.01 -6.70 -8.50
CA ARG A 257 17.71 -6.79 -7.06
C ARG A 257 18.08 -8.15 -6.48
N ALA A 258 18.54 -8.13 -5.23
CA ALA A 258 18.80 -9.34 -4.45
C ALA A 258 17.51 -10.09 -4.09
N PHE A 259 16.43 -9.36 -3.84
CA PHE A 259 15.12 -9.90 -3.47
C PHE A 259 14.07 -9.58 -4.52
N GLY A 260 13.08 -10.47 -4.63
CA GLY A 260 11.93 -10.26 -5.49
C GLY A 260 10.88 -9.31 -4.89
N ILE A 261 9.91 -8.93 -5.71
CA ILE A 261 8.75 -8.12 -5.33
C ILE A 261 7.47 -8.93 -5.52
N ARG A 262 6.51 -8.76 -4.62
CA ARG A 262 5.13 -9.22 -4.79
C ARG A 262 4.22 -8.06 -5.16
N PHE A 263 3.47 -8.23 -6.23
CA PHE A 263 2.39 -7.33 -6.64
C PHE A 263 1.04 -7.96 -6.34
N LEU A 264 0.20 -7.23 -5.60
CA LEU A 264 -1.14 -7.67 -5.26
C LEU A 264 -2.16 -6.61 -5.69
N LEU A 265 -3.07 -7.00 -6.57
CA LEU A 265 -4.18 -6.17 -6.99
C LEU A 265 -5.43 -6.66 -6.27
N HIS A 266 -5.97 -5.84 -5.39
CA HIS A 266 -7.19 -6.10 -4.63
C HIS A 266 -8.27 -5.15 -5.14
N GLY A 267 -9.44 -5.66 -5.47
CA GLY A 267 -10.55 -4.80 -5.89
C GLY A 267 -11.90 -5.38 -5.57
N THR A 268 -12.91 -4.52 -5.70
CA THR A 268 -14.32 -4.84 -5.50
C THR A 268 -15.10 -4.54 -6.78
N PRO A 269 -16.33 -5.07 -6.91
CA PRO A 269 -17.25 -4.68 -7.99
C PRO A 269 -17.48 -3.16 -8.08
N ARG A 270 -17.36 -2.43 -6.97
CA ARG A 270 -17.52 -0.96 -6.91
C ARG A 270 -16.49 -0.21 -7.75
N GLN A 271 -15.28 -0.74 -7.91
CA GLN A 271 -14.24 -0.12 -8.75
C GLN A 271 -14.05 -0.90 -10.06
N TRP A 272 -13.89 -2.22 -10.01
CA TRP A 272 -13.49 -3.02 -11.18
C TRP A 272 -14.64 -3.36 -12.13
N CYS A 273 -15.90 -3.22 -11.71
CA CYS A 273 -17.06 -3.41 -12.59
C CYS A 273 -17.90 -2.11 -12.71
N ASP A 274 -17.31 -0.93 -12.48
CA ASP A 274 -18.02 0.35 -12.62
C ASP A 274 -18.11 0.78 -14.09
N ASN A 275 -19.30 0.62 -14.68
CA ASN A 275 -19.58 0.98 -16.08
C ASN A 275 -19.44 2.49 -16.38
N ARG A 276 -19.43 3.37 -15.37
CA ARG A 276 -19.19 4.81 -15.58
C ARG A 276 -17.72 5.16 -15.56
N ARG A 277 -16.87 4.28 -15.03
CA ARG A 277 -15.43 4.47 -14.88
C ARG A 277 -14.66 3.29 -15.47
N ILE A 278 -15.02 2.93 -16.70
CA ILE A 278 -14.51 1.75 -17.42
C ILE A 278 -12.98 1.73 -17.55
N TRP A 279 -12.33 2.90 -17.49
CA TRP A 279 -10.87 2.99 -17.54
C TRP A 279 -10.20 2.28 -16.37
N ILE A 280 -10.81 2.27 -15.17
CA ILE A 280 -10.25 1.61 -13.98
C ILE A 280 -9.98 0.14 -14.27
N GLN A 281 -10.98 -0.57 -14.82
CA GLN A 281 -10.83 -1.97 -15.18
C GLN A 281 -9.82 -2.17 -16.31
N LYS A 282 -9.90 -1.34 -17.37
CA LYS A 282 -9.00 -1.41 -18.53
C LYS A 282 -7.53 -1.22 -18.13
N GLU A 283 -7.24 -0.18 -17.35
CA GLU A 283 -5.89 0.12 -16.88
C GLU A 283 -5.38 -0.94 -15.92
N LYS A 284 -6.22 -1.43 -14.98
CA LYS A 284 -5.85 -2.55 -14.11
C LYS A 284 -5.51 -3.82 -14.91
N ASN A 285 -6.28 -4.12 -15.95
CA ASN A 285 -6.03 -5.27 -16.83
C ASN A 285 -4.72 -5.10 -17.60
N GLU A 286 -4.45 -3.89 -18.08
CA GLU A 286 -3.21 -3.60 -18.79
C GLU A 286 -1.98 -3.65 -17.87
N LEU A 287 -2.05 -3.07 -16.66
CA LEU A 287 -1.01 -3.20 -15.65
C LEU A 287 -0.72 -4.68 -15.34
N PHE A 288 -1.76 -5.47 -15.10
CA PHE A 288 -1.61 -6.90 -14.81
C PHE A 288 -0.97 -7.66 -15.97
N ARG A 289 -1.33 -7.34 -17.22
CA ARG A 289 -0.72 -7.91 -18.43
C ARG A 289 0.76 -7.55 -18.52
N LEU A 290 1.12 -6.28 -18.29
CA LEU A 290 2.50 -5.81 -18.30
C LEU A 290 3.33 -6.49 -17.21
N LEU A 291 2.83 -6.56 -15.98
CA LEU A 291 3.51 -7.23 -14.87
C LEU A 291 3.67 -8.74 -15.11
N LYS A 292 2.70 -9.41 -15.76
CA LYS A 292 2.88 -10.81 -16.19
C LYS A 292 4.06 -10.97 -17.16
N SER A 293 4.22 -10.06 -18.11
CA SER A 293 5.38 -10.05 -19.02
C SER A 293 6.69 -9.82 -18.26
N VAL A 294 6.71 -8.91 -17.28
CA VAL A 294 7.88 -8.70 -16.40
C VAL A 294 8.20 -9.99 -15.60
N ALA A 295 7.19 -10.66 -15.05
CA ALA A 295 7.38 -11.87 -14.26
C ALA A 295 7.97 -13.02 -15.07
N GLN A 296 7.52 -13.18 -16.32
CA GLN A 296 8.07 -14.17 -17.26
C GLN A 296 9.55 -13.93 -17.55
N ARG A 297 9.98 -12.67 -17.66
CA ARG A 297 11.39 -12.29 -17.91
C ARG A 297 12.29 -12.46 -16.70
N ASN A 298 11.75 -12.39 -15.48
CA ASN A 298 12.53 -12.26 -14.25
C ASN A 298 12.61 -13.53 -13.38
N MET A 299 12.43 -14.73 -13.97
CA MET A 299 12.66 -16.04 -13.32
C MET A 299 12.12 -16.15 -11.87
N GLY A 300 10.92 -15.63 -11.61
CA GLY A 300 10.28 -15.70 -10.29
C GLY A 300 10.62 -14.57 -9.31
N LYS A 301 11.46 -13.59 -9.68
CA LYS A 301 11.68 -12.38 -8.86
C LYS A 301 10.44 -11.48 -8.79
N LEU A 302 9.48 -11.61 -9.71
CA LEU A 302 8.17 -10.96 -9.58
C LEU A 302 7.11 -12.03 -9.37
N LYS A 303 6.37 -11.93 -8.26
CA LYS A 303 5.11 -12.65 -8.08
C LYS A 303 3.97 -11.65 -8.24
N ILE A 304 2.95 -12.00 -9.00
CA ILE A 304 1.74 -11.17 -9.16
C ILE A 304 0.49 -11.97 -8.82
N ARG A 305 -0.44 -11.33 -8.11
CA ARG A 305 -1.78 -11.84 -7.82
C ARG A 305 -2.82 -10.75 -8.02
N GLU A 306 -4.01 -11.15 -8.47
CA GLU A 306 -5.20 -10.31 -8.44
C GLU A 306 -6.32 -11.03 -7.69
N ARG A 307 -7.16 -10.26 -7.00
CA ARG A 307 -8.30 -10.77 -6.27
C ARG A 307 -9.46 -9.80 -6.29
N LEU A 308 -10.60 -10.28 -6.79
CA LEU A 308 -11.89 -9.62 -6.67
C LEU A 308 -12.57 -10.08 -5.38
N TYR A 309 -12.82 -9.14 -4.48
CA TYR A 309 -13.57 -9.34 -3.24
C TYR A 309 -15.05 -9.06 -3.48
N PHE A 310 -15.92 -9.71 -2.71
CA PHE A 310 -17.37 -9.48 -2.77
C PHE A 310 -17.98 -9.71 -4.18
N ALA A 311 -17.40 -10.60 -4.99
CA ALA A 311 -17.78 -10.81 -6.40
C ALA A 311 -19.27 -11.11 -6.63
N ASN A 312 -19.94 -11.67 -5.62
CA ASN A 312 -21.37 -12.04 -5.67
C ASN A 312 -22.31 -10.95 -5.12
N TRP A 313 -21.78 -9.78 -4.76
CA TRP A 313 -22.52 -8.71 -4.10
C TRP A 313 -22.69 -7.51 -5.05
N PRO A 314 -23.81 -6.79 -4.98
CA PRO A 314 -24.01 -5.57 -5.76
C PRO A 314 -22.99 -4.49 -5.33
N PRO A 315 -22.43 -3.70 -6.26
CA PRO A 315 -21.52 -2.60 -5.93
C PRO A 315 -22.06 -1.68 -4.85
N SER A 316 -21.28 -1.44 -3.79
CA SER A 316 -21.66 -0.54 -2.69
C SER A 316 -20.49 0.34 -2.26
N LEU A 317 -20.77 1.42 -1.54
CA LEU A 317 -19.71 2.21 -0.92
C LEU A 317 -19.09 1.47 0.27
N GLN A 318 -19.90 0.74 1.04
CA GLN A 318 -19.40 -0.07 2.16
C GLN A 318 -18.30 -1.05 1.72
N MET A 319 -18.49 -1.81 0.63
CA MET A 319 -17.49 -2.77 0.18
C MET A 319 -16.16 -2.13 -0.21
N HIS A 320 -16.20 -0.87 -0.67
CA HIS A 320 -15.00 -0.11 -1.01
C HIS A 320 -14.08 0.00 0.21
N PHE A 321 -14.64 0.25 1.39
CA PHE A 321 -13.88 0.32 2.63
C PHE A 321 -13.68 -1.06 3.25
N GLU A 322 -14.70 -1.91 3.26
CA GLU A 322 -14.68 -3.25 3.89
C GLU A 322 -13.56 -4.14 3.35
N ILE A 323 -13.13 -3.93 2.10
CA ILE A 323 -11.98 -4.63 1.53
C ILE A 323 -10.70 -4.51 2.39
N ILE A 324 -10.47 -3.38 3.08
CA ILE A 324 -9.29 -3.14 3.93
C ILE A 324 -9.19 -4.22 5.01
N GLU A 325 -10.32 -4.57 5.63
CA GLU A 325 -10.40 -5.62 6.64
C GLU A 325 -10.36 -7.03 6.03
N LYS A 326 -10.84 -7.20 4.79
CA LYS A 326 -10.83 -8.49 4.10
C LYS A 326 -9.54 -8.77 3.33
N LEU A 327 -8.58 -7.85 3.31
CA LEU A 327 -7.27 -8.10 2.70
C LEU A 327 -6.70 -9.40 3.26
N ASP A 328 -6.37 -10.35 2.39
CA ASP A 328 -5.60 -11.50 2.82
C ASP A 328 -4.12 -11.19 2.61
N ASP A 329 -3.28 -11.46 3.61
CA ASP A 329 -1.83 -11.32 3.54
C ASP A 329 -1.22 -12.27 2.50
N LEU A 330 -2.01 -13.26 2.04
CA LEU A 330 -1.73 -14.22 0.97
C LEU A 330 -0.30 -14.77 1.02
N THR A 331 0.23 -14.97 2.24
CA THR A 331 1.55 -15.54 2.52
C THR A 331 1.64 -17.02 2.11
N GLY A 332 0.50 -17.67 1.83
CA GLY A 332 0.43 -18.99 1.23
C GLY A 332 0.73 -19.00 -0.27
N ASP A 333 1.66 -19.86 -0.70
CA ASP A 333 1.88 -20.24 -2.09
C ASP A 333 0.68 -21.08 -2.61
N TYR A 334 -0.48 -20.47 -2.80
CA TYR A 334 -1.58 -21.04 -3.60
C TYR A 334 -1.66 -20.40 -4.98
N VAL A 335 -1.95 -21.26 -5.94
CA VAL A 335 -1.93 -21.06 -7.40
C VAL A 335 -2.99 -20.06 -7.87
N ILE A 336 -2.60 -19.29 -8.88
CA ILE A 336 -3.36 -18.45 -9.83
C ILE A 336 -4.90 -18.48 -9.66
N ALA A 337 -5.48 -17.36 -9.21
CA ALA A 337 -6.89 -17.07 -9.47
C ALA A 337 -7.04 -16.54 -10.90
N THR A 338 -8.00 -17.13 -11.61
CA THR A 338 -8.43 -16.84 -12.98
C THR A 338 -8.68 -15.36 -13.23
N VAL A 339 -8.34 -14.90 -14.45
CA VAL A 339 -8.73 -13.60 -14.98
C VAL A 339 -10.24 -13.43 -14.79
N PHE A 340 -10.63 -12.39 -14.06
CA PHE A 340 -12.04 -12.10 -13.81
C PHE A 340 -12.57 -11.21 -14.95
N ASP A 341 -13.46 -11.74 -15.79
CA ASP A 341 -14.19 -10.97 -16.77
C ASP A 341 -15.54 -10.54 -16.17
N CYS A 342 -15.73 -9.23 -15.91
CA CYS A 342 -17.01 -8.73 -15.37
C CYS A 342 -18.18 -8.95 -16.34
N THR A 343 -17.95 -9.24 -17.63
CA THR A 343 -19.04 -9.44 -18.60
C THR A 343 -19.80 -10.76 -18.40
N ASP A 344 -19.16 -11.79 -17.82
CA ASP A 344 -19.78 -13.11 -17.63
C ASP A 344 -20.83 -13.16 -16.51
N ASN A 345 -20.76 -12.24 -15.54
CA ASN A 345 -21.67 -12.26 -14.38
C ASN A 345 -23.08 -11.73 -14.71
N ILE A 346 -23.23 -10.78 -15.63
CA ILE A 346 -24.57 -10.32 -16.04
C ILE A 346 -25.31 -11.45 -16.79
N ALA A 347 -24.60 -12.19 -17.65
CA ALA A 347 -25.19 -13.31 -18.40
C ALA A 347 -25.48 -14.55 -17.54
N LYS A 348 -24.73 -14.78 -16.45
CA LYS A 348 -25.03 -15.85 -15.47
C LYS A 348 -26.16 -15.49 -14.52
N VAL A 349 -26.24 -14.24 -14.06
CA VAL A 349 -27.34 -13.79 -13.20
C VAL A 349 -28.68 -13.80 -13.95
N LEU A 350 -28.70 -13.42 -15.23
CA LEU A 350 -29.91 -13.50 -16.07
C LEU A 350 -30.32 -14.95 -16.41
N ARG A 351 -29.37 -15.88 -16.59
CA ARG A 351 -29.65 -17.31 -16.80
C ARG A 351 -30.17 -18.01 -15.54
N ASN A 352 -29.59 -17.71 -14.38
CA ASN A 352 -30.07 -18.28 -13.11
C ASN A 352 -31.44 -17.75 -12.69
N SER A 353 -31.84 -16.57 -13.16
CA SER A 353 -33.17 -16.00 -12.89
C SER A 353 -34.28 -16.66 -13.74
N SER A 354 -33.94 -17.27 -14.88
CA SER A 354 -34.87 -17.97 -15.77
C SER A 354 -34.96 -19.47 -15.47
N GLU A 355 -33.91 -20.10 -14.94
CA GLU A 355 -33.95 -21.51 -14.48
C GLU A 355 -34.62 -21.69 -13.11
N MET A 356 -34.58 -20.68 -12.22
CA MET A 356 -35.28 -20.75 -10.93
C MET A 356 -36.82 -20.70 -11.04
N MET A 357 -37.36 -20.26 -12.17
CA MET A 357 -38.81 -20.20 -12.39
C MET A 357 -39.38 -21.49 -13.02
N LEU A 358 -38.52 -22.39 -13.50
CA LEU A 358 -38.93 -23.66 -14.14
C LEU A 358 -38.76 -24.90 -13.25
N CYS A 359 -38.06 -24.78 -12.11
CA CYS A 359 -37.87 -25.88 -11.16
C CYS A 359 -38.88 -25.93 -10.00
N VAL A 360 -39.92 -25.08 -9.98
CA VAL A 360 -40.97 -25.11 -8.93
C VAL A 360 -42.26 -25.82 -9.38
N SER A 361 -42.30 -26.35 -10.61
CA SER A 361 -43.52 -26.95 -11.18
C SER A 361 -43.46 -28.47 -11.44
N SER A 362 -42.45 -29.20 -10.95
CA SER A 362 -42.29 -30.64 -11.27
C SER A 362 -42.01 -31.59 -10.09
N GLU A 363 -42.11 -31.15 -8.83
CA GLU A 363 -41.93 -32.03 -7.65
C GLU A 363 -43.21 -32.29 -6.83
N LEU A 364 -44.38 -32.19 -7.46
CA LEU A 364 -45.65 -32.69 -6.93
C LEU A 364 -46.17 -33.78 -7.86
N GLU A 365 -45.73 -35.02 -7.64
CA GLU A 365 -46.45 -36.27 -7.87
C GLU A 365 -45.45 -37.43 -7.93
N LYS A 366 -45.42 -38.25 -6.87
CA LYS A 366 -45.36 -39.73 -6.89
C LYS A 366 -44.77 -40.28 -5.59
N THR A 367 -45.66 -40.63 -4.65
CA THR A 367 -45.49 -41.80 -3.79
C THR A 367 -46.88 -42.29 -3.35
N PRO A 368 -47.31 -43.50 -3.75
CA PRO A 368 -48.50 -44.11 -3.17
C PRO A 368 -48.14 -44.89 -1.90
N PHE A 369 -49.03 -44.78 -0.93
CA PHE A 369 -49.11 -45.57 0.29
C PHE A 369 -49.15 -47.08 0.02
N VAL A 370 -48.43 -47.87 0.83
CA VAL A 370 -48.80 -49.27 1.11
C VAL A 370 -48.74 -49.50 2.61
N VAL A 371 -49.93 -49.76 3.16
CA VAL A 371 -50.24 -50.25 4.51
C VAL A 371 -50.02 -51.76 4.53
N LEU A 372 -49.53 -52.33 5.63
CA LEU A 372 -49.83 -53.72 5.98
C LEU A 372 -49.89 -53.89 7.51
N MET A 373 -51.01 -54.48 7.94
CA MET A 373 -51.06 -55.32 9.14
C MET A 373 -50.28 -56.61 8.90
#